data_AF-A0A7S1RK09-F1
#
_entry.id   AF-A0A7S1RK09-F1
#
_cell.length_a   1.000
_cell.length_b   1.000
_cell.length_c   1.000
_cell.angle_alpha   90.00
_cell.angle_beta   90.00
_cell.angle_gamma   90.00
#
_symmetry.space_group_name_H-M   'P 1'
#
loop_
_entity.id
_entity.type
_entity.pdbx_description
1 polymer ?
#
loop_
_entity_poly.entity_id
_entity_poly.type
_entity_poly.pdbx_seq_one_letter_code
_entity_poly.pdbx_strand_id
1 'polypeptide(L)'
;CSSATGGGITSGGGFSSDFEVPWYQRHAVHSYMEQSDAPVPPRNGSWQYNSRGRGYPDISALASNYLVWMGQQLERMSGTSASTPLVAAMVAQLNEARLQRGLPALGFLNPLLYRLAERRP
;
A
#
# COMPACT_ATOMS: atom_id res chain seq x y z
N CYS A 1 8.71 -2.81 10.33
CA CYS A 1 9.87 -3.71 10.19
C CYS A 1 10.75 -3.19 9.06
N SER A 2 12.04 -2.99 9.28
CA SER A 2 13.00 -2.58 8.25
C SER A 2 14.10 -3.64 8.10
N SER A 3 14.66 -3.78 6.91
CA SER A 3 15.84 -4.62 6.68
C SER A 3 17.04 -4.09 7.47
N ALA A 4 17.13 -2.76 7.64
CA ALA A 4 18.14 -2.11 8.45
C ALA A 4 18.07 -2.51 9.94
N THR A 5 16.90 -2.97 10.41
CA THR A 5 16.69 -3.45 11.79
C THR A 5 16.59 -4.98 11.87
N GLY A 6 17.11 -5.71 10.87
CA GLY A 6 17.13 -7.17 10.86
C GLY A 6 15.81 -7.85 10.47
N GLY A 7 14.88 -7.13 9.85
CA GLY A 7 13.63 -7.71 9.35
C GLY A 7 13.87 -8.65 8.17
N GLY A 8 13.59 -9.95 8.33
CA GLY A 8 13.75 -10.94 7.25
C GLY A 8 12.76 -10.77 6.09
N ILE A 9 11.52 -10.36 6.38
CA ILE A 9 10.51 -9.96 5.39
C ILE A 9 10.07 -8.53 5.69
N THR A 10 10.09 -7.67 4.67
CA THR A 10 9.69 -6.25 4.77
C THR A 10 8.67 -5.90 3.70
N SER A 11 7.95 -4.80 3.89
CA SER A 11 7.05 -4.28 2.86
C SER A 11 7.87 -3.71 1.70
N GLY A 12 7.43 -3.99 0.47
CA GLY A 12 7.92 -3.26 -0.70
C GLY A 12 7.31 -1.86 -0.75
N GLY A 13 8.07 -0.89 -1.25
CA GLY A 13 7.61 0.46 -1.51
C GLY A 13 8.62 1.22 -2.34
N GLY A 14 8.17 2.29 -3.01
CA GLY A 14 9.03 3.09 -3.86
C GLY A 14 8.27 3.93 -4.87
N PHE A 15 8.99 4.40 -5.89
CA PHE A 15 8.46 5.24 -6.97
C PHE A 15 8.76 4.60 -8.33
N SER A 16 7.74 4.49 -9.18
CA SER A 16 7.87 3.86 -10.50
C SER A 16 8.81 4.64 -11.44
N SER A 17 9.64 3.93 -12.20
CA SER A 17 10.41 4.51 -13.31
C SER A 17 9.57 4.70 -14.59
N ASP A 18 8.46 3.97 -14.71
CA ASP A 18 7.74 3.81 -15.98
C ASP A 18 6.43 4.60 -16.00
N PHE A 19 5.79 4.76 -14.84
CA PHE A 19 4.51 5.44 -14.71
C PHE A 19 4.66 6.74 -13.93
N GLU A 20 4.22 7.84 -14.53
CA GLU A 20 4.13 9.14 -13.85
C GLU A 20 3.14 9.11 -12.69
N VAL A 21 3.29 10.05 -11.75
CA VAL A 21 2.35 10.22 -10.64
C VAL A 21 0.93 10.46 -11.19
N PRO A 22 -0.03 9.56 -10.89
CA PRO A 22 -1.40 9.71 -11.35
C PRO A 22 -2.08 10.88 -10.62
N TRP A 23 -3.07 11.49 -11.27
CA TRP A 23 -3.74 12.70 -10.80
C TRP A 23 -4.27 12.60 -9.35
N TYR A 24 -4.77 11.43 -8.95
CA TYR A 24 -5.33 11.21 -7.62
C TYR A 24 -4.29 11.13 -6.51
N GLN A 25 -3.01 10.94 -6.85
CA GLN A 25 -1.92 10.76 -5.89
C GLN A 25 -0.97 11.97 -5.82
N ARG A 26 -1.11 12.94 -6.75
CA ARG A 26 -0.21 14.10 -6.87
C ARG A 26 0.03 14.83 -5.56
N HIS A 27 -1.03 15.15 -4.84
CA HIS A 27 -0.93 15.87 -3.58
C HIS A 27 -0.15 15.05 -2.54
N ALA A 28 -0.51 13.77 -2.35
CA ALA A 28 0.15 12.92 -1.37
C ALA A 28 1.65 12.70 -1.65
N VAL A 29 2.04 12.48 -2.91
CA VAL A 29 3.46 12.34 -3.27
C VAL A 29 4.21 13.64 -3.08
N HIS A 30 3.62 14.78 -3.47
CA HIS A 30 4.23 16.09 -3.23
C HIS A 30 4.47 16.33 -1.75
N SER A 31 3.44 16.17 -0.92
CA SER A 31 3.52 16.36 0.53
C SER A 31 4.53 15.41 1.19
N TYR A 32 4.67 14.19 0.69
CA TYR A 32 5.71 13.26 1.17
C TYR A 32 7.12 13.73 0.82
N MET A 33 7.34 14.33 -0.35
CA MET A 33 8.66 14.83 -0.78
C MET A 33 9.08 16.11 -0.07
N GLU A 34 8.13 16.85 0.50
CA GLU A 34 8.39 18.08 1.28
C GLU A 34 8.69 17.79 2.76
N GLN A 35 8.42 16.57 3.25
CA GLN A 35 8.75 16.19 4.62
C GLN A 35 10.27 16.13 4.81
N SER A 36 10.78 16.92 5.75
CA SER A 36 12.22 17.03 6.04
C SER A 36 12.86 15.72 6.53
N ASP A 37 12.04 14.84 7.10
CA ASP A 37 12.39 13.53 7.65
C ASP A 37 11.85 12.38 6.79
N ALA A 38 11.38 12.67 5.56
CA ALA A 38 10.95 11.63 4.64
C ALA A 38 12.10 10.61 4.46
N PRO A 39 11.85 9.30 4.64
CA PRO A 39 12.87 8.26 4.50
C PRO A 39 13.16 7.97 3.01
N VAL A 40 13.38 9.02 2.22
CA VAL A 40 13.79 8.94 0.83
C VAL A 40 15.31 8.93 0.74
N PRO A 41 15.90 8.17 -0.20
CA PRO A 41 17.33 8.24 -0.46
C PRO A 41 17.78 9.70 -0.73
N PRO A 42 18.95 10.11 -0.22
CA PRO A 42 19.48 11.44 -0.51
C PRO A 42 19.66 11.63 -2.02
N ARG A 43 19.33 12.83 -2.52
CA ARG A 43 19.34 13.15 -3.97
C ARG A 43 20.67 12.84 -4.69
N ASN A 44 21.78 12.85 -3.96
CA ASN A 44 23.13 12.60 -4.48
C ASN A 44 23.74 11.28 -3.97
N GLY A 45 22.91 10.35 -3.49
CA GLY A 45 23.33 9.01 -3.06
C GLY A 45 23.44 8.02 -4.22
N SER A 46 24.00 6.85 -3.94
CA SER A 46 24.02 5.72 -4.89
C SER A 46 22.63 5.13 -5.16
N TRP A 47 21.66 5.40 -4.29
CA TRP A 47 20.27 5.02 -4.44
C TRP A 47 19.45 6.20 -4.95
N GLN A 48 18.92 6.07 -6.16
CA GLN A 48 18.07 7.08 -6.79
C GLN A 48 16.63 6.58 -6.90
N TYR A 49 15.68 7.51 -6.90
CA TYR A 49 14.26 7.22 -7.14
C TYR A 49 13.68 8.26 -8.10
N ASN A 50 12.64 7.87 -8.84
CA ASN A 50 11.92 8.80 -9.70
C ASN A 50 10.92 9.63 -8.87
N SER A 51 11.30 10.84 -8.47
CA SER A 51 10.41 11.75 -7.72
C SER A 51 9.10 12.13 -8.45
N ARG A 52 9.01 11.87 -9.76
CA ARG A 52 7.81 12.07 -10.58
C ARG A 52 7.06 10.78 -10.88
N GLY A 53 7.51 9.66 -10.33
CA GLY A 53 6.93 8.34 -10.52
C GLY A 53 5.78 8.06 -9.57
N ARG A 54 4.84 7.20 -9.98
CA ARG A 54 3.78 6.66 -9.10
C ARG A 54 4.41 6.05 -7.84
N GLY A 55 4.08 6.60 -6.67
CA GLY A 55 4.55 6.10 -5.38
C GLY A 55 3.71 4.93 -4.91
N TYR A 56 4.26 3.85 -4.35
CA TYR A 56 3.50 2.70 -3.84
C TYR A 56 4.11 2.19 -2.53
N PRO A 57 3.35 1.48 -1.66
CA PRO A 57 1.94 1.06 -1.82
C PRO A 57 0.92 2.20 -1.59
N ASP A 58 -0.34 2.01 -2.00
CA ASP A 58 -1.44 2.95 -1.69
C ASP A 58 -1.98 2.76 -0.26
N ILE A 59 -1.99 1.52 0.23
CA ILE A 59 -2.43 1.12 1.56
C ILE A 59 -1.55 -0.03 2.06
N SER A 60 -1.49 -0.19 3.38
CA SER A 60 -0.76 -1.28 4.04
C SER A 60 -1.69 -2.01 5.01
N ALA A 61 -1.47 -3.31 5.17
CA ALA A 61 -2.15 -4.11 6.18
C ALA A 61 -1.15 -5.12 6.79
N LEU A 62 -1.59 -5.84 7.83
CA LEU A 62 -0.76 -6.86 8.46
C LEU A 62 -0.33 -7.91 7.42
N ALA A 63 0.95 -8.28 7.49
CA ALA A 63 1.60 -9.15 6.53
C ALA A 63 2.51 -10.18 7.20
N SER A 64 2.38 -10.40 8.52
CA SER A 64 3.29 -11.27 9.26
C SER A 64 2.55 -12.20 10.22
N ASN A 65 3.10 -13.39 10.41
CA ASN A 65 2.61 -14.41 11.33
C ASN A 65 1.17 -14.87 11.07
N TYR A 66 0.77 -14.95 9.80
CA TYR A 66 -0.49 -15.58 9.43
C TYR A 66 -0.37 -17.08 9.58
N LEU A 67 -1.32 -17.70 10.28
CA LEU A 67 -1.43 -19.15 10.35
C LEU A 67 -2.18 -19.65 9.11
N VAL A 68 -1.54 -20.52 8.35
CA VAL A 68 -2.09 -21.10 7.12
C VAL A 68 -1.97 -22.61 7.19
N TRP A 69 -3.03 -23.32 6.85
CA TRP A 69 -3.00 -24.77 6.74
C TRP A 69 -2.54 -25.17 5.34
N MET A 70 -1.35 -25.77 5.22
CA MET A 70 -0.76 -26.20 3.96
C MET A 70 -0.14 -27.58 4.12
N GLY A 71 -0.29 -28.45 3.12
CA GLY A 71 0.34 -29.79 3.14
C GLY A 71 0.03 -30.63 4.39
N GLN A 72 -1.19 -30.54 4.93
CA GLN A 72 -1.61 -31.21 6.18
C GLN A 72 -0.93 -30.71 7.46
N GLN A 73 -0.32 -29.52 7.44
CA GLN A 73 0.32 -28.89 8.59
C GLN A 73 -0.10 -27.44 8.74
N LEU A 74 0.00 -26.92 9.97
CA LEU A 74 -0.21 -25.51 10.25
C LEU A 74 1.13 -24.77 10.17
N GLU A 75 1.23 -23.82 9.25
CA GLU A 75 2.44 -23.05 8.98
C GLU A 75 2.25 -21.57 9.30
N ARG A 76 3.35 -20.90 9.67
CA ARG A 76 3.37 -19.44 9.84
C ARG A 76 3.94 -18.79 8.59
N MET A 77 3.11 -18.02 7.89
CA MET A 77 3.47 -17.32 6.69
C MET A 77 3.55 -15.81 6.91
N SER A 78 4.48 -15.18 6.21
CA SER A 78 4.66 -13.72 6.19
C SER A 78 4.91 -13.26 4.75
N GLY A 79 4.52 -12.04 4.44
CA GLY A 79 4.65 -11.43 3.12
C GLY A 79 3.41 -10.60 2.77
N THR A 80 3.57 -9.65 1.86
CA THR A 80 2.46 -8.85 1.35
C THR A 80 1.37 -9.70 0.68
N SER A 81 1.73 -10.91 0.22
CA SER A 81 0.78 -11.95 -0.22
C SER A 81 -0.30 -12.29 0.81
N ALA A 82 -0.04 -12.12 2.11
CA ALA A 82 -1.05 -12.29 3.17
C ALA A 82 -1.90 -11.02 3.38
N SER A 83 -1.29 -9.84 3.22
CA SER A 83 -2.00 -8.56 3.33
C SER A 83 -3.00 -8.33 2.18
N THR A 84 -2.69 -8.78 0.97
CA THR A 84 -3.55 -8.63 -0.21
C THR A 84 -4.94 -9.27 -0.05
N PRO A 85 -5.08 -10.57 0.31
CA PRO A 85 -6.39 -11.18 0.52
C PRO A 85 -7.11 -10.63 1.77
N LEU A 86 -6.39 -10.16 2.80
CA LEU A 86 -7.00 -9.48 3.94
C LEU A 86 -7.75 -8.21 3.46
N VAL A 87 -7.07 -7.35 2.70
CA VAL A 87 -7.68 -6.12 2.16
C VAL A 87 -8.81 -6.48 1.19
N ALA A 88 -8.64 -7.50 0.34
CA ALA A 88 -9.69 -7.94 -0.57
C ALA A 88 -10.97 -8.37 0.19
N ALA A 89 -10.84 -9.07 1.31
CA ALA A 89 -11.97 -9.46 2.15
C ALA A 89 -12.69 -8.24 2.75
N MET A 90 -11.95 -7.23 3.21
CA MET A 90 -12.54 -5.97 3.68
C MET A 90 -13.34 -5.27 2.58
N VAL A 91 -12.78 -5.17 1.37
CA VAL A 91 -13.46 -4.56 0.21
C VAL A 91 -14.69 -5.37 -0.20
N ALA A 92 -14.64 -6.71 -0.11
CA ALA A 92 -15.79 -7.56 -0.38
C ALA A 92 -16.96 -7.29 0.58
N GLN A 93 -16.69 -7.17 1.88
CA GLN A 93 -17.71 -6.80 2.87
C GLN A 93 -18.29 -5.40 2.62
N LEU A 94 -17.46 -4.43 2.23
CA LEU A 94 -17.94 -3.10 1.86
C LEU A 94 -18.83 -3.13 0.61
N ASN A 95 -18.48 -3.95 -0.37
CA ASN A 95 -19.30 -4.13 -1.57
C ASN A 95 -20.62 -4.82 -1.24
N GLU A 96 -20.63 -5.83 -0.38
CA GLU A 96 -21.87 -6.46 0.09
C GLU A 96 -22.81 -5.43 0.72
N ALA A 97 -22.33 -4.62 1.67
CA ALA A 97 -23.14 -3.60 2.32
C ALA A 97 -23.69 -2.54 1.33
N ARG A 98 -22.95 -2.24 0.26
CA ARG A 98 -23.40 -1.34 -0.81
C ARG A 98 -24.49 -1.97 -1.67
N LEU A 99 -24.27 -3.21 -2.10
CA LEU A 99 -25.22 -3.96 -2.94
C LEU A 99 -26.55 -4.19 -2.22
N GLN A 100 -26.53 -4.48 -0.91
CA GLN A 100 -27.74 -4.56 -0.08
C GLN A 100 -28.56 -3.25 -0.05
N ARG A 101 -27.93 -2.12 -0.35
CA ARG A 101 -28.57 -0.79 -0.44
C ARG A 101 -28.85 -0.36 -1.89
N GLY A 102 -28.73 -1.27 -2.85
CA GLY A 102 -28.90 -0.98 -4.28
C GLY A 102 -27.82 -0.07 -4.86
N LEU A 103 -26.66 0.06 -4.19
CA LEU A 103 -25.53 0.86 -4.67
C LEU A 103 -24.54 -0.01 -5.47
N PRO A 104 -23.83 0.55 -6.45
CA PRO A 104 -22.82 -0.19 -7.22
C PRO A 104 -21.61 -0.54 -6.35
N ALA A 105 -20.86 -1.58 -6.73
CA ALA A 105 -19.58 -1.92 -6.12
C ALA A 105 -18.56 -0.77 -6.21
N LEU A 106 -17.57 -0.76 -5.33
CA LEU A 106 -16.58 0.32 -5.22
C LEU A 106 -15.65 0.44 -6.43
N GLY A 107 -15.33 -0.67 -7.10
CA GLY A 107 -14.47 -0.68 -8.29
C GLY A 107 -13.06 -0.14 -8.00
N PHE A 108 -12.58 0.79 -8.83
CA PHE A 108 -11.25 1.38 -8.71
C PHE A 108 -11.14 2.29 -7.47
N LEU A 109 -10.44 1.82 -6.44
CA LEU A 109 -10.42 2.44 -5.11
C LEU A 109 -9.50 3.65 -4.98
N ASN A 110 -8.40 3.73 -5.74
CA ASN A 110 -7.34 4.71 -5.45
C ASN A 110 -7.87 6.16 -5.38
N PRO A 111 -8.67 6.66 -6.34
CA PRO A 111 -9.21 8.01 -6.25
C PRO A 111 -10.06 8.26 -4.99
N LEU A 112 -10.79 7.26 -4.53
CA LEU A 112 -11.59 7.34 -3.31
C LEU A 112 -10.68 7.40 -2.07
N LEU A 113 -9.67 6.54 -1.99
CA LEU A 113 -8.76 6.45 -0.85
C LEU A 113 -7.98 7.75 -0.65
N TYR A 114 -7.39 8.29 -1.72
CA TYR A 114 -6.64 9.55 -1.64
C TYR A 114 -7.54 10.73 -1.25
N ARG A 115 -8.76 10.79 -1.80
CA ARG A 115 -9.74 11.83 -1.41
C ARG A 115 -10.16 11.72 0.06
N LEU A 116 -10.28 10.50 0.59
CA LEU A 116 -10.61 10.29 2.01
C LEU A 116 -9.47 10.75 2.92
N ALA A 117 -8.22 10.46 2.55
CA ALA A 117 -7.04 10.91 3.29
C ALA A 117 -6.94 12.45 3.32
N GLU A 118 -7.22 13.14 2.21
CA GLU A 118 -7.21 14.61 2.18
C GLU A 118 -8.32 15.24 3.04
N ARG A 119 -9.49 14.60 3.12
CA ARG A 119 -10.64 15.13 3.88
C ARG A 119 -10.58 14.82 5.37
N ARG A 120 -9.84 13.79 5.75
CA ARG A 120 -9.66 13.33 7.14
C ARG A 120 -8.21 12.88 7.31
N PRO A 121 -7.26 13.83 7.35
CA PRO A 121 -5.84 13.55 7.45
C PRO A 121 -5.49 12.86 8.78
#